data_AF-A0A7S2K523-F1
#
_entry.id   AF-A0A7S2K523-F1
#
_cell.length_a   1.000
_cell.length_b   1.000
_cell.length_c   1.000
_cell.angle_alpha   90.00
_cell.angle_beta   90.00
_cell.angle_gamma   90.00
#
_symmetry.space_group_name_H-M   'P 1'
#
loop_
_entity.id
_entity.type
_entity.pdbx_description
1 polymer ?
#
loop_
_entity_poly.entity_id
_entity_poly.type
_entity_poly.pdbx_seq_one_letter_code
_entity_poly.pdbx_strand_id
1 'polypeptide(L)'
;GDDSSTADAQINAPEKNDSTQQSKPLLILHVGPPKTATTTIQDACTKYDTLLQSDQYHYLGKVNWEYADKFKGDEVFRAFFYACYNPSPEIYNAEKCEEERVKFKLILQQHLDAGHNVIASDESMSVFEILNSKSGWKMFHETFDGFHIRVVIAYRRYHEWLLSMYRHLYIAAPYHLYMREYPDNGGAVVPTFAEFAQKVLSSRWEKNKANNDDEEQDLVLDGVEARPTIGLGDEHATLHTYKLFREVFGLEDVVILNHHDVNKRNILLQFMCDALPSAHKTCAALKKARNLHSYRSLSHTVAYELITQRAYELYPELADVKRRKLFLHVKEVGYAAMHTQYMKCGKGLSREERRRKCNMNGIDFPLVCDMDGDVETLLLNRTKKYEEEVKQLPGLLHRDGMSTLELEESFASAVQSKTFCSVDVDEALRGFWGNALLRRQQRKWQSQLV
;
A
#
# COMPACT_ATOMS: atom_id res chain seq x y z
N GLY A 1 -81.28 1.51 21.63
CA GLY A 1 -80.92 2.91 21.41
C GLY A 1 -79.85 3.21 22.41
N ASP A 2 -78.61 3.27 21.95
CA ASP A 2 -77.51 3.93 22.62
C ASP A 2 -76.43 4.19 21.57
N ASP A 3 -76.02 5.45 21.51
CA ASP A 3 -75.07 6.05 20.59
C ASP A 3 -73.64 5.57 20.89
N SER A 4 -72.89 5.23 19.84
CA SER A 4 -71.44 5.09 19.88
C SER A 4 -70.86 5.64 18.58
N SER A 5 -70.56 6.94 18.60
CA SER A 5 -69.84 7.67 17.56
C SER A 5 -68.33 7.37 17.64
N THR A 6 -67.80 6.69 16.63
CA THR A 6 -66.34 6.62 16.40
C THR A 6 -65.91 7.78 15.52
N ALA A 7 -65.11 8.67 16.09
CA ALA A 7 -64.45 9.77 15.41
C ALA A 7 -63.27 9.25 14.58
N ASP A 8 -63.31 9.47 13.26
CA ASP A 8 -62.20 9.26 12.35
C ASP A 8 -61.14 10.36 12.54
N ALA A 9 -60.03 10.01 13.20
CA ALA A 9 -58.84 10.83 13.24
C ALA A 9 -58.06 10.66 11.93
N GLN A 10 -58.27 11.58 10.98
CA GLN A 10 -57.38 11.76 9.83
C GLN A 10 -56.01 12.27 10.32
N ILE A 11 -55.05 11.35 10.40
CA ILE A 11 -53.63 11.67 10.57
C ILE A 11 -53.15 12.25 9.24
N ASN A 12 -53.02 13.58 9.19
CA ASN A 12 -52.33 14.27 8.11
C ASN A 12 -50.85 13.83 8.12
N ALA A 13 -50.46 13.06 7.10
CA ALA A 13 -49.07 12.76 6.82
C ALA A 13 -48.35 14.09 6.50
N PRO A 14 -47.16 14.35 7.08
CA PRO A 14 -46.40 15.55 6.76
C PRO A 14 -46.00 15.51 5.28
N GLU A 15 -46.48 16.49 4.52
CA GLU A 15 -46.04 16.77 3.15
C GLU A 15 -44.52 16.93 3.16
N LYS A 16 -43.84 16.03 2.43
CA LYS A 16 -42.41 16.16 2.11
C LYS A 16 -42.24 17.43 1.28
N ASN A 17 -41.76 18.49 1.92
CA ASN A 17 -41.17 19.63 1.24
C ASN A 17 -39.92 19.15 0.49
N ASP A 18 -40.11 18.83 -0.79
CA ASP A 18 -39.09 18.51 -1.78
C ASP A 18 -38.38 19.81 -2.22
N SER A 19 -37.80 20.52 -1.25
CA SER A 19 -36.85 21.58 -1.56
C SER A 19 -35.56 20.90 -2.00
N THR A 20 -35.23 21.06 -3.28
CA THR A 20 -33.98 20.72 -3.95
C THR A 20 -32.77 21.32 -3.22
N GLN A 21 -32.42 20.77 -2.05
CA GLN A 21 -31.11 20.95 -1.46
C GLN A 21 -30.13 20.31 -2.44
N GLN A 22 -29.52 21.16 -3.25
CA GLN A 22 -28.48 20.78 -4.19
C GLN A 22 -27.41 20.05 -3.37
N SER A 23 -27.32 18.73 -3.57
CA SER A 23 -26.40 17.89 -2.79
C SER A 23 -24.99 18.39 -3.04
N LYS A 24 -24.24 18.64 -1.96
CA LYS A 24 -22.82 19.02 -2.04
C LYS A 24 -22.07 18.06 -2.97
N PRO A 25 -21.14 18.56 -3.80
CA PRO A 25 -20.34 17.69 -4.66
C PRO A 25 -19.52 16.70 -3.81
N LEU A 26 -19.27 15.52 -4.36
CA LEU A 26 -18.54 14.46 -3.68
C LEU A 26 -17.05 14.71 -3.74
N LEU A 27 -16.38 14.53 -2.60
CA LEU A 27 -14.95 14.34 -2.53
C LEU A 27 -14.65 12.91 -2.10
N ILE A 28 -14.02 12.16 -2.99
CA ILE A 28 -13.61 10.77 -2.76
C ILE A 28 -12.17 10.77 -2.27
N LEU A 29 -11.99 10.49 -0.99
CA LEU A 29 -10.70 10.41 -0.34
C LEU A 29 -10.27 8.94 -0.24
N HIS A 30 -9.41 8.50 -1.15
CA HIS A 30 -8.88 7.15 -1.09
C HIS A 30 -7.68 7.07 -0.12
N VAL A 31 -7.82 6.24 0.91
CA VAL A 31 -6.81 5.98 1.93
C VAL A 31 -6.47 4.50 1.93
N GLY A 32 -5.40 4.14 1.24
CA GLY A 32 -4.91 2.76 1.19
C GLY A 32 -3.59 2.62 1.92
N PRO A 33 -3.33 1.49 2.60
CA PRO A 33 -1.98 1.19 3.10
C PRO A 33 -1.00 1.29 1.93
N PRO A 34 0.27 1.67 2.16
CA PRO A 34 1.24 1.76 1.08
C PRO A 34 1.29 0.44 0.30
N LYS A 35 1.29 0.53 -1.03
CA LYS A 35 1.37 -0.64 -1.94
C LYS A 35 0.22 -1.64 -1.83
N THR A 36 -0.91 -1.22 -1.25
CA THR A 36 -2.10 -2.05 -1.01
C THR A 36 -3.30 -1.48 -1.77
N ALA A 37 -3.27 -1.56 -3.10
CA ALA A 37 -4.24 -1.00 -4.07
C ALA A 37 -4.10 0.49 -4.41
N THR A 38 -3.43 1.30 -3.59
CA THR A 38 -3.28 2.74 -3.86
C THR A 38 -2.67 3.02 -5.23
N THR A 39 -1.55 2.39 -5.57
CA THR A 39 -0.91 2.56 -6.90
C THR A 39 -1.87 2.16 -8.03
N THR A 40 -2.59 1.05 -7.89
CA THR A 40 -3.57 0.58 -8.90
C THR A 40 -4.69 1.59 -9.13
N ILE A 41 -5.21 2.20 -8.05
CA ILE A 41 -6.27 3.21 -8.12
C ILE A 41 -5.72 4.51 -8.71
N GLN A 42 -4.55 4.97 -8.29
CA GLN A 42 -3.86 6.16 -8.83
C GLN A 42 -3.59 6.01 -10.32
N ASP A 43 -3.02 4.89 -10.75
CA ASP A 43 -2.76 4.57 -12.16
C ASP A 43 -4.04 4.59 -12.98
N ALA A 44 -5.11 4.02 -12.44
CA ALA A 44 -6.38 3.98 -13.15
C ALA A 44 -7.05 5.35 -13.22
N CYS A 45 -7.05 6.13 -12.14
CA CYS A 45 -7.59 7.49 -12.16
C CYS A 45 -6.83 8.35 -13.17
N THR A 46 -5.52 8.19 -13.24
CA THR A 46 -4.67 8.88 -14.23
C THR A 46 -4.97 8.41 -15.65
N LYS A 47 -5.00 7.09 -15.88
CA LYS A 47 -5.20 6.49 -17.20
C LYS A 47 -6.60 6.76 -17.77
N TYR A 48 -7.62 6.83 -16.93
CA TYR A 48 -9.02 7.01 -17.30
C TYR A 48 -9.55 8.42 -16.99
N ASP A 49 -8.67 9.39 -16.77
CA ASP A 49 -9.00 10.78 -16.40
C ASP A 49 -10.05 11.41 -17.34
N THR A 50 -9.90 11.28 -18.65
CA THR A 50 -10.89 11.82 -19.61
C THR A 50 -12.28 11.18 -19.47
N LEU A 51 -12.36 9.89 -19.13
CA LEU A 51 -13.65 9.24 -18.88
C LEU A 51 -14.25 9.68 -17.54
N LEU A 52 -13.43 9.82 -16.51
CA LEU A 52 -13.84 10.34 -15.20
C LEU A 52 -14.41 11.76 -15.33
N GLN A 53 -13.76 12.65 -16.09
CA GLN A 53 -14.26 14.00 -16.35
C GLN A 53 -15.62 13.97 -17.06
N SER A 54 -15.85 13.00 -17.95
CA SER A 54 -17.15 12.82 -18.61
C SER A 54 -18.27 12.36 -17.66
N ASP A 55 -17.90 11.85 -16.49
CA ASP A 55 -18.76 11.50 -15.35
C ASP A 55 -18.70 12.56 -14.22
N GLN A 56 -18.12 13.74 -14.48
CA GLN A 56 -17.95 14.84 -13.52
C GLN A 56 -17.05 14.50 -12.31
N TYR A 57 -16.09 13.58 -12.48
CA TYR A 57 -15.03 13.33 -11.50
C TYR A 57 -13.69 13.89 -12.00
N HIS A 58 -13.00 14.62 -11.14
CA HIS A 58 -11.68 15.18 -11.42
C HIS A 58 -10.65 14.61 -10.43
N TYR A 59 -9.60 14.02 -10.97
CA TYR A 59 -8.54 13.42 -10.16
C TYR A 59 -7.48 14.47 -9.81
N LEU A 60 -7.25 14.69 -8.52
CA LEU A 60 -6.25 15.65 -8.01
C LEU A 60 -5.09 14.96 -7.26
N GLY A 61 -5.11 13.62 -7.20
CA GLY A 61 -4.15 12.81 -6.45
C GLY A 61 -2.78 12.66 -7.13
N LYS A 62 -1.98 11.71 -6.63
CA LYS A 62 -0.65 11.41 -7.16
C LYS A 62 -0.70 10.86 -8.58
N VAL A 63 0.11 11.43 -9.46
CA VAL A 63 0.28 10.97 -10.85
C VAL A 63 1.52 10.09 -10.94
N ASN A 64 1.35 8.85 -11.38
CA ASN A 64 2.52 8.02 -11.67
C ASN A 64 3.10 8.38 -13.03
N TRP A 65 4.43 8.53 -13.09
CA TRP A 65 5.17 8.99 -14.27
C TRP A 65 4.89 8.16 -15.54
N GLU A 66 4.53 6.87 -15.39
CA GLU A 66 4.17 5.98 -16.51
C GLU A 66 2.90 6.43 -17.27
N TYR A 67 2.08 7.28 -16.65
CA TYR A 67 0.82 7.77 -17.19
C TYR A 67 0.74 9.29 -17.21
N ALA A 68 1.85 9.99 -16.92
CA ALA A 68 1.89 11.45 -16.90
C ALA A 68 1.51 12.06 -18.26
N ASP A 69 1.76 11.35 -19.36
CA ASP A 69 1.35 11.74 -20.72
C ASP A 69 -0.17 11.70 -20.95
N LYS A 70 -0.90 10.95 -20.11
CA LYS A 70 -2.37 10.77 -20.21
C LYS A 70 -3.13 11.63 -19.22
N PHE A 71 -2.44 12.22 -18.25
CA PHE A 71 -3.03 13.10 -17.26
C PHE A 71 -3.07 14.54 -17.76
N LYS A 72 -4.23 15.19 -17.62
CA LYS A 72 -4.39 16.60 -18.04
C LYS A 72 -4.57 17.57 -16.88
N GLY A 73 -4.58 17.07 -15.63
CA GLY A 73 -4.73 17.88 -14.43
C GLY A 73 -3.41 18.24 -13.77
N ASP A 74 -3.51 18.80 -12.57
CA ASP A 74 -2.38 19.14 -11.71
C ASP A 74 -2.25 18.15 -10.54
N GLU A 75 -1.02 17.71 -10.23
CA GLU A 75 -0.72 16.86 -9.07
C GLU A 75 -0.64 17.71 -7.77
N VAL A 76 -1.74 18.36 -7.40
CA VAL A 76 -1.76 19.34 -6.30
C VAL A 76 -2.01 18.73 -4.93
N PHE A 77 -2.74 17.62 -4.85
CA PHE A 77 -3.06 17.01 -3.55
C PHE A 77 -1.82 16.51 -2.82
N ARG A 78 -0.89 15.86 -3.55
CA ARG A 78 0.35 15.34 -2.97
C ARG A 78 1.20 16.46 -2.39
N ALA A 79 1.35 17.57 -3.12
CA ALA A 79 2.15 18.71 -2.67
C ALA A 79 1.59 19.33 -1.38
N PHE A 80 0.28 19.60 -1.35
CA PHE A 80 -0.44 20.03 -0.15
C PHE A 80 -0.24 19.06 1.01
N PHE A 81 -0.52 17.78 0.78
CA PHE A 81 -0.53 16.78 1.84
C PHE A 81 0.85 16.61 2.47
N TYR A 82 1.91 16.54 1.66
CA TYR A 82 3.28 16.47 2.15
C TYR A 82 3.75 17.76 2.82
N ALA A 83 3.35 18.94 2.35
CA ALA A 83 3.78 20.19 2.96
C ALA A 83 3.15 20.38 4.34
N CYS A 84 1.87 20.05 4.48
CA CYS A 84 1.11 20.33 5.69
C CYS A 84 1.18 19.25 6.76
N TYR A 85 1.52 18.03 6.35
CA TYR A 85 1.28 16.89 7.21
C TYR A 85 2.42 15.87 7.24
N ASN A 86 3.60 16.27 6.77
CA ASN A 86 4.81 15.48 6.99
C ASN A 86 5.17 15.48 8.48
N PRO A 87 5.30 14.30 9.13
CA PRO A 87 5.59 14.22 10.56
C PRO A 87 7.04 14.57 10.92
N SER A 88 7.93 14.80 9.96
CA SER A 88 9.31 15.22 10.26
C SER A 88 9.35 16.72 10.60
N PRO A 89 9.68 17.11 11.84
CA PRO A 89 9.75 18.52 12.22
C PRO A 89 10.81 19.30 11.43
N GLU A 90 11.86 18.61 11.00
CA GLU A 90 12.94 19.14 10.18
C GLU A 90 12.49 19.49 8.75
N ILE A 91 11.43 18.84 8.27
CA ILE A 91 10.87 19.02 6.92
C ILE A 91 9.60 19.89 6.96
N TYR A 92 8.87 19.88 8.08
CA TYR A 92 7.69 20.70 8.24
C TYR A 92 8.04 22.20 8.19
N ASN A 93 7.37 22.91 7.31
CA ASN A 93 7.49 24.35 7.16
C ASN A 93 6.08 24.94 7.05
N ALA A 94 5.68 25.73 8.04
CA ALA A 94 4.34 26.30 8.12
C ALA A 94 4.01 27.24 6.95
N GLU A 95 4.98 28.03 6.47
CA GLU A 95 4.82 28.91 5.31
C GLU A 95 4.59 28.09 4.05
N LYS A 96 5.39 27.03 3.85
CA LYS A 96 5.22 26.11 2.72
C LYS A 96 3.90 25.35 2.78
N CYS A 97 3.47 24.91 3.98
CA CYS A 97 2.15 24.32 4.15
C CYS A 97 1.06 25.30 3.73
N GLU A 98 1.09 26.54 4.22
CA GLU A 98 0.08 27.53 3.88
C GLU A 98 0.08 27.86 2.38
N GLU A 99 1.27 27.99 1.76
CA GLU A 99 1.41 28.20 0.32
C GLU A 99 0.73 27.07 -0.49
N GLU A 100 1.09 25.81 -0.20
CA GLU A 100 0.52 24.66 -0.91
C GLU A 100 -0.97 24.46 -0.60
N ARG A 101 -1.40 24.77 0.63
CA ARG A 101 -2.81 24.74 1.03
C ARG A 101 -3.63 25.78 0.27
N VAL A 102 -3.13 27.02 0.12
CA VAL A 102 -3.81 28.07 -0.65
C VAL A 102 -3.93 27.68 -2.13
N LYS A 103 -2.85 27.17 -2.74
CA LYS A 103 -2.88 26.67 -4.13
C LYS A 103 -3.92 25.56 -4.29
N PHE A 104 -3.92 24.60 -3.37
CA PHE A 104 -4.84 23.48 -3.42
C PHE A 104 -6.30 23.92 -3.19
N LYS A 105 -6.55 24.81 -2.23
CA LYS A 105 -7.89 25.38 -1.99
C LYS A 105 -8.42 26.16 -3.19
N LEU A 106 -7.58 26.89 -3.91
CA LEU A 106 -7.99 27.60 -5.12
C LEU A 106 -8.52 26.62 -6.19
N ILE A 107 -7.82 25.50 -6.40
CA ILE A 107 -8.23 24.46 -7.35
C ILE A 107 -9.50 23.75 -6.86
N LEU A 108 -9.59 23.42 -5.57
CA LEU A 108 -10.80 22.84 -4.99
C LEU A 108 -12.01 23.76 -5.15
N GLN A 109 -11.83 25.07 -4.92
CA GLN A 109 -12.90 26.05 -5.08
C GLN A 109 -13.41 26.09 -6.53
N GLN A 110 -12.51 26.02 -7.52
CA GLN A 110 -12.92 25.93 -8.93
C GLN A 110 -13.77 24.69 -9.22
N HIS A 111 -13.43 23.54 -8.63
CA HIS A 111 -14.24 22.33 -8.76
C HIS A 111 -15.57 22.44 -8.00
N LEU A 112 -15.57 23.04 -6.82
CA LEU A 112 -16.77 23.28 -6.02
C LEU A 112 -17.75 24.19 -6.77
N ASP A 113 -17.28 25.31 -7.29
CA ASP A 113 -18.10 26.29 -8.05
C ASP A 113 -18.68 25.68 -9.33
N ALA A 114 -17.96 24.74 -9.94
CA ALA A 114 -18.41 24.01 -11.13
C ALA A 114 -19.31 22.80 -10.80
N GLY A 115 -19.51 22.47 -9.51
CA GLY A 115 -20.27 21.28 -9.09
C GLY A 115 -19.58 19.96 -9.44
N HIS A 116 -18.27 19.98 -9.64
CA HIS A 116 -17.46 18.81 -9.97
C HIS A 116 -17.22 17.93 -8.73
N ASN A 117 -17.28 16.61 -8.90
CA ASN A 117 -16.77 15.69 -7.89
C ASN A 117 -15.25 15.59 -8.01
N VAL A 118 -14.58 15.37 -6.88
CA VAL A 118 -13.12 15.30 -6.80
C VAL A 118 -12.67 13.95 -6.26
N ILE A 119 -11.58 13.41 -6.80
CA ILE A 119 -10.91 12.21 -6.28
C ILE A 119 -9.51 12.60 -5.81
N ALA A 120 -9.21 12.34 -4.54
CA ALA A 120 -7.88 12.53 -3.94
C ALA A 120 -7.34 11.19 -3.45
N SER A 121 -6.09 10.87 -3.77
CA SER A 121 -5.46 9.60 -3.40
C SER A 121 -3.95 9.75 -3.30
N ASP A 122 -3.40 9.53 -2.10
CA ASP A 122 -1.97 9.42 -1.87
C ASP A 122 -1.66 8.28 -0.89
N GLU A 123 -0.55 7.55 -1.13
CA GLU A 123 -0.13 6.43 -0.26
C GLU A 123 0.20 6.89 1.16
N SER A 124 0.67 8.13 1.29
CA SER A 124 1.10 8.70 2.55
C SER A 124 -0.05 8.99 3.53
N MET A 125 -1.29 9.00 3.05
CA MET A 125 -2.48 9.22 3.87
C MET A 125 -2.70 8.15 4.94
N SER A 126 -2.18 6.95 4.73
CA SER A 126 -2.26 5.85 5.70
C SER A 126 -1.05 5.78 6.63
N VAL A 127 0.01 6.54 6.35
CA VAL A 127 1.30 6.44 7.03
C VAL A 127 1.49 7.55 8.04
N PHE A 128 0.92 8.71 7.78
CA PHE A 128 1.16 9.85 8.62
C PHE A 128 0.03 9.97 9.65
N GLU A 129 0.39 10.05 10.92
CA GLU A 129 -0.48 10.35 12.08
C GLU A 129 -1.06 11.78 12.07
N ILE A 130 -1.32 12.30 10.89
CA ILE A 130 -1.71 13.68 10.52
C ILE A 130 -2.92 14.19 11.30
N LEU A 131 -3.67 13.24 11.81
CA LEU A 131 -4.97 13.36 12.41
C LEU A 131 -4.90 13.20 13.93
N ASN A 132 -3.70 12.95 14.50
CA ASN A 132 -3.53 12.80 15.93
C ASN A 132 -3.61 14.15 16.68
N SER A 133 -3.69 15.27 15.94
CA SER A 133 -3.99 16.58 16.53
C SER A 133 -5.35 17.12 16.06
N LYS A 134 -6.07 17.75 17.00
CA LYS A 134 -7.32 18.47 16.69
C LYS A 134 -7.11 19.58 15.65
N SER A 135 -5.92 20.19 15.62
CA SER A 135 -5.57 21.22 14.63
C SER A 135 -5.39 20.64 13.22
N GLY A 136 -4.78 19.45 13.09
CA GLY A 136 -4.65 18.74 11.81
C GLY A 136 -6.01 18.43 11.18
N TRP A 137 -6.95 17.90 11.98
CA TRP A 137 -8.33 17.68 11.56
C TRP A 137 -9.06 18.97 11.21
N LYS A 138 -8.92 20.01 12.03
CA LYS A 138 -9.55 21.31 11.76
C LYS A 138 -9.10 21.87 10.40
N MET A 139 -7.79 21.86 10.12
CA MET A 139 -7.25 22.29 8.83
C MET A 139 -7.74 21.41 7.68
N PHE A 140 -7.86 20.10 7.91
CA PHE A 140 -8.40 19.18 6.91
C PHE A 140 -9.83 19.57 6.54
N HIS A 141 -10.71 19.73 7.54
CA HIS A 141 -12.10 20.16 7.32
C HIS A 141 -12.19 21.52 6.64
N GLU A 142 -11.40 22.51 7.07
CA GLU A 142 -11.39 23.86 6.47
C GLU A 142 -10.88 23.87 5.02
N THR A 143 -10.06 22.89 4.64
CA THR A 143 -9.53 22.77 3.28
C THR A 143 -10.57 22.20 2.33
N PHE A 144 -11.37 21.25 2.80
CA PHE A 144 -12.38 20.54 2.01
C PHE A 144 -13.81 21.00 2.27
N ASP A 145 -13.98 22.16 2.91
CA ASP A 145 -15.29 22.74 3.16
C ASP A 145 -16.09 22.90 1.85
N GLY A 146 -17.40 22.70 1.94
CA GLY A 146 -18.30 22.68 0.78
C GLY A 146 -18.47 21.32 0.09
N PHE A 147 -17.54 20.37 0.25
CA PHE A 147 -17.69 19.02 -0.26
C PHE A 147 -18.38 18.08 0.72
N HIS A 148 -19.05 17.05 0.19
CA HIS A 148 -19.43 15.86 0.96
C HIS A 148 -18.32 14.81 0.80
N ILE A 149 -17.62 14.51 1.89
CA ILE A 149 -16.43 13.68 1.86
C ILE A 149 -16.82 12.22 2.07
N ARG A 150 -16.44 11.36 1.12
CA ARG A 150 -16.49 9.90 1.25
C ARG A 150 -15.08 9.34 1.27
N VAL A 151 -14.75 8.62 2.33
CA VAL A 151 -13.48 7.96 2.54
C VAL A 151 -13.56 6.55 1.98
N VAL A 152 -12.57 6.17 1.18
CA VAL A 152 -12.50 4.84 0.56
C VAL A 152 -11.21 4.17 0.98
N ILE A 153 -11.32 3.11 1.77
CA ILE A 153 -10.19 2.40 2.37
C ILE A 153 -9.99 1.07 1.66
N ALA A 154 -8.78 0.76 1.23
CA ALA A 154 -8.49 -0.56 0.67
C ALA A 154 -8.23 -1.60 1.79
N TYR A 155 -8.88 -2.76 1.67
CA TYR A 155 -8.61 -3.94 2.47
C TYR A 155 -7.83 -4.98 1.68
N ARG A 156 -6.83 -5.57 2.33
CA ARG A 156 -6.05 -6.71 1.85
C ARG A 156 -5.76 -7.60 3.06
N ARG A 157 -5.83 -8.92 2.89
CA ARG A 157 -5.48 -9.89 3.94
C ARG A 157 -4.16 -9.57 4.65
N TYR A 158 -4.16 -9.76 5.96
CA TYR A 158 -3.04 -9.39 6.82
C TYR A 158 -1.70 -9.99 6.39
N HIS A 159 -1.63 -11.28 6.05
CA HIS A 159 -0.38 -11.90 5.61
C HIS A 159 0.20 -11.30 4.33
N GLU A 160 -0.66 -10.84 3.42
CA GLU A 160 -0.19 -10.18 2.20
C GLU A 160 0.21 -8.72 2.45
N TRP A 161 -0.53 -8.05 3.33
CA TRP A 161 -0.20 -6.69 3.78
C TRP A 161 1.13 -6.67 4.54
N LEU A 162 1.35 -7.59 5.48
CA LEU A 162 2.58 -7.69 6.27
C LEU A 162 3.80 -7.90 5.38
N LEU A 163 3.69 -8.76 4.36
CA LEU A 163 4.73 -8.95 3.36
C LEU A 163 4.95 -7.69 2.50
N SER A 164 3.88 -6.99 2.13
CA SER A 164 3.97 -5.72 1.41
C SER A 164 4.66 -4.64 2.23
N MET A 165 4.38 -4.60 3.54
CA MET A 165 4.98 -3.68 4.49
C MET A 165 6.46 -4.00 4.72
N TYR A 166 6.82 -5.26 4.97
CA TYR A 166 8.21 -5.71 5.00
C TYR A 166 8.98 -5.22 3.77
N ARG A 167 8.41 -5.42 2.58
CA ARG A 167 9.01 -4.94 1.35
C ARG A 167 9.12 -3.42 1.33
N HIS A 168 8.11 -2.69 1.78
CA HIS A 168 8.17 -1.25 1.82
C HIS A 168 9.30 -0.75 2.73
N LEU A 169 9.47 -1.33 3.92
CA LEU A 169 10.46 -0.90 4.92
C LEU A 169 11.90 -1.14 4.45
N TYR A 170 12.18 -2.25 3.77
CA TYR A 170 13.55 -2.70 3.48
C TYR A 170 13.94 -2.62 1.99
N ILE A 171 13.40 -1.67 1.23
CA ILE A 171 13.86 -1.37 -0.14
C ILE A 171 14.79 -0.14 -0.09
N ALA A 172 15.94 -0.14 -0.80
CA ALA A 172 16.68 1.11 -1.05
C ALA A 172 15.95 2.01 -2.06
N ALA A 173 14.84 2.60 -1.61
CA ALA A 173 14.27 3.76 -2.28
C ALA A 173 15.00 5.03 -1.82
N PRO A 174 14.98 6.11 -2.61
CA PRO A 174 15.68 7.36 -2.27
C PRO A 174 15.35 7.89 -0.88
N TYR A 175 14.15 7.64 -0.35
CA TYR A 175 13.71 8.14 0.95
C TYR A 175 14.04 7.22 2.13
N HIS A 176 14.56 6.01 1.92
CA HIS A 176 15.06 5.15 3.00
C HIS A 176 16.53 5.46 3.27
N LEU A 177 16.79 6.54 4.02
CA LEU A 177 18.17 7.00 4.29
C LEU A 177 19.02 5.92 4.97
N TYR A 178 18.45 5.14 5.89
CA TYR A 178 19.12 4.03 6.56
C TYR A 178 19.45 2.85 5.62
N MET A 179 18.79 2.73 4.47
CA MET A 179 19.14 1.74 3.44
C MET A 179 20.26 2.22 2.50
N ARG A 180 20.73 3.47 2.65
CA ARG A 180 21.82 4.04 1.82
C ARG A 180 23.21 3.69 2.34
N GLU A 181 23.33 3.47 3.64
CA GLU A 181 24.58 3.12 4.31
C GLU A 181 24.55 1.67 4.81
N TYR A 182 25.72 1.12 5.09
CA TYR A 182 25.85 -0.20 5.74
C TYR A 182 25.66 -0.09 7.25
N PRO A 183 25.35 -1.20 7.95
CA PRO A 183 25.17 -1.20 9.40
C PRO A 183 26.32 -0.52 10.17
N ASP A 184 27.57 -0.77 9.78
CA ASP A 184 28.76 -0.18 10.43
C ASP A 184 28.83 1.36 10.30
N ASN A 185 28.09 1.93 9.35
CA ASN A 185 28.01 3.36 9.06
C ASN A 185 26.65 3.96 9.45
N GLY A 186 25.91 3.33 10.36
CA GLY A 186 24.60 3.79 10.82
C GLY A 186 23.44 3.46 9.87
N GLY A 187 23.65 2.52 8.93
CA GLY A 187 22.58 1.97 8.11
C GLY A 187 21.78 0.85 8.81
N ALA A 188 20.72 0.37 8.15
CA ALA A 188 19.88 -0.71 8.68
C ALA A 188 20.31 -2.10 8.19
N VAL A 189 20.13 -3.09 9.06
CA VAL A 189 20.18 -4.52 8.72
C VAL A 189 18.86 -4.90 8.05
N VAL A 190 18.92 -5.68 6.98
CA VAL A 190 17.73 -6.23 6.30
C VAL A 190 17.52 -7.65 6.82
N PRO A 191 16.49 -7.90 7.66
CA PRO A 191 16.16 -9.24 8.11
C PRO A 191 15.52 -10.04 6.97
N THR A 192 15.47 -11.37 7.10
CA THR A 192 14.59 -12.20 6.26
C THR A 192 13.11 -11.89 6.56
N PHE A 193 12.19 -12.30 5.67
CA PHE A 193 10.76 -12.13 5.98
C PHE A 193 10.34 -12.94 7.22
N ALA A 194 10.92 -14.12 7.44
CA ALA A 194 10.62 -14.93 8.62
C ALA A 194 11.08 -14.25 9.90
N GLU A 195 12.30 -13.72 9.95
CA GLU A 195 12.84 -12.95 11.08
C GLU A 195 11.98 -11.71 11.36
N PHE A 196 11.62 -10.95 10.31
CA PHE A 196 10.74 -9.80 10.42
C PHE A 196 9.36 -10.19 10.96
N ALA A 197 8.73 -11.22 10.38
CA ALA A 197 7.43 -11.69 10.80
C ALA A 197 7.47 -12.19 12.25
N GLN A 198 8.49 -12.96 12.64
CA GLN A 198 8.67 -13.42 14.01
C GLN A 198 8.74 -12.24 14.97
N LYS A 199 9.57 -11.23 14.69
CA LYS A 199 9.70 -10.02 15.51
C LYS A 199 8.38 -9.26 15.65
N VAL A 200 7.63 -9.07 14.56
CA VAL A 200 6.32 -8.38 14.56
C VAL A 200 5.22 -9.19 15.25
N LEU A 201 5.29 -10.52 15.17
CA LEU A 201 4.28 -11.43 15.72
C LEU A 201 4.53 -11.73 17.21
N SER A 202 5.79 -11.71 17.67
CA SER A 202 6.17 -12.03 19.06
C SER A 202 6.18 -10.80 19.98
N SER A 203 6.55 -9.61 19.48
CA SER A 203 6.85 -8.41 20.26
C SER A 203 5.76 -7.92 21.22
N ARG A 204 4.50 -8.34 21.03
CA ARG A 204 3.38 -7.98 21.93
C ARG A 204 2.69 -9.16 22.62
N TRP A 205 2.89 -10.40 22.15
CA TRP A 205 2.33 -11.57 22.86
C TRP A 205 2.99 -11.74 24.24
N GLU A 206 4.28 -11.43 24.34
CA GLU A 206 5.01 -11.54 25.62
C GLU A 206 4.79 -10.32 26.53
N LYS A 207 4.72 -9.10 25.99
CA LYS A 207 4.51 -7.89 26.81
C LYS A 207 3.14 -7.84 27.49
N ASN A 208 2.06 -8.23 26.80
CA ASN A 208 0.71 -8.29 27.39
C ASN A 208 0.53 -9.44 28.40
N LYS A 209 1.46 -10.39 28.47
CA LYS A 209 1.41 -11.51 29.43
C LYS A 209 2.26 -11.26 30.68
N ALA A 210 3.19 -10.30 30.64
CA ALA A 210 4.19 -10.12 31.68
C ALA A 210 3.91 -8.94 32.62
N ASN A 211 3.68 -7.70 32.14
CA ASN A 211 3.74 -6.53 33.03
C ASN A 211 2.67 -5.46 32.73
N ASN A 212 2.01 -4.99 33.79
CA ASN A 212 1.15 -3.79 33.85
C ASN A 212 2.00 -2.49 34.01
N ASP A 213 3.28 -2.52 33.64
CA ASP A 213 4.16 -1.37 33.85
C ASP A 213 4.28 -0.56 32.55
N ASP A 214 3.82 0.69 32.62
CA ASP A 214 3.56 1.67 31.55
C ASP A 214 4.81 2.20 30.80
N GLU A 215 5.93 1.48 30.74
CA GLU A 215 7.06 1.90 29.90
C GLU A 215 6.87 1.47 28.44
N GLU A 216 6.30 2.40 27.66
CA GLU A 216 6.17 2.35 26.21
C GLU A 216 7.56 2.35 25.54
N GLN A 217 8.21 1.18 25.50
CA GLN A 217 9.39 0.99 24.66
C GLN A 217 8.96 0.87 23.21
N ASP A 218 9.23 1.92 22.43
CA ASP A 218 9.09 1.94 20.98
C ASP A 218 9.75 0.72 20.34
N LEU A 219 9.04 0.10 19.39
CA LEU A 219 9.56 -1.03 18.64
C LEU A 219 10.65 -0.56 17.67
N VAL A 220 11.89 -0.43 18.14
CA VAL A 220 13.03 -0.12 17.28
C VAL A 220 13.38 -1.35 16.44
N LEU A 221 13.03 -1.30 15.15
CA LEU A 221 13.43 -2.32 14.18
C LEU A 221 14.84 -1.99 13.67
N ASP A 222 15.88 -2.42 14.39
CA ASP A 222 17.29 -2.49 13.92
C ASP A 222 17.77 -1.26 13.10
N GLY A 223 17.62 -0.06 13.67
CA GLY A 223 18.05 1.20 13.07
C GLY A 223 17.04 1.85 12.13
N VAL A 224 15.92 1.18 11.86
CA VAL A 224 14.71 1.81 11.33
C VAL A 224 13.90 2.26 12.53
N GLU A 225 13.90 3.57 12.81
CA GLU A 225 12.79 4.18 13.54
C GLU A 225 11.53 3.92 12.70
N ALA A 226 10.87 2.80 12.97
CA ALA A 226 9.51 2.58 12.55
C ALA A 226 8.73 3.65 13.31
N ARG A 227 8.57 4.83 12.68
CA ARG A 227 7.74 5.87 13.26
C ARG A 227 6.44 5.20 13.68
N PRO A 228 6.03 5.35 14.95
CA PRO A 228 4.83 4.73 15.45
C PRO A 228 3.71 5.41 14.69
N THR A 229 3.23 4.81 13.62
CA THR A 229 2.04 5.34 12.95
C THR A 229 0.96 4.29 12.82
N ILE A 230 1.34 3.01 12.94
CA ILE A 230 0.44 1.90 13.24
C ILE A 230 1.29 0.90 14.02
N GLY A 231 0.95 0.62 15.28
CA GLY A 231 1.65 -0.38 16.10
C GLY A 231 1.86 -1.65 15.29
N LEU A 232 3.11 -1.93 14.92
CA LEU A 232 3.43 -2.93 13.91
C LEU A 232 2.94 -4.30 14.39
N GLY A 233 1.84 -4.75 13.76
CA GLY A 233 1.22 -6.04 14.01
C GLY A 233 0.09 -6.05 15.05
N ASP A 234 -0.22 -4.92 15.67
CA ASP A 234 -1.23 -4.86 16.73
C ASP A 234 -2.64 -4.66 16.20
N GLU A 235 -2.72 -3.89 15.13
CA GLU A 235 -3.93 -3.64 14.39
C GLU A 235 -3.65 -3.71 12.89
N HIS A 236 -4.60 -4.24 12.14
CA HIS A 236 -4.55 -4.19 10.69
C HIS A 236 -4.67 -2.73 10.22
N ALA A 237 -3.83 -2.29 9.27
CA ALA A 237 -3.83 -0.90 8.81
C ALA A 237 -5.22 -0.39 8.34
N THR A 238 -5.98 -1.23 7.64
CA THR A 238 -7.39 -0.95 7.27
C THR A 238 -8.28 -0.69 8.49
N LEU A 239 -8.16 -1.48 9.56
CA LEU A 239 -8.98 -1.33 10.78
C LEU A 239 -8.64 -0.03 11.50
N HIS A 240 -7.34 0.24 11.65
CA HIS A 240 -6.85 1.48 12.23
C HIS A 240 -7.39 2.71 11.48
N THR A 241 -7.19 2.72 10.15
CA THR A 241 -7.68 3.78 9.27
C THR A 241 -9.20 3.91 9.35
N TYR A 242 -9.93 2.81 9.35
CA TYR A 242 -11.38 2.83 9.45
C TYR A 242 -11.86 3.47 10.75
N LYS A 243 -11.29 3.09 11.90
CA LYS A 243 -11.63 3.68 13.19
C LYS A 243 -11.41 5.19 13.21
N LEU A 244 -10.23 5.61 12.73
CA LEU A 244 -9.83 7.02 12.68
C LEU A 244 -10.78 7.87 11.83
N PHE A 245 -11.06 7.45 10.60
CA PHE A 245 -11.91 8.22 9.69
C PHE A 245 -13.39 8.13 10.06
N ARG A 246 -13.85 7.01 10.62
CA ARG A 246 -15.25 6.84 11.05
C ARG A 246 -15.61 7.78 12.20
N GLU A 247 -14.69 8.04 13.11
CA GLU A 247 -14.92 8.99 14.20
C GLU A 247 -15.21 10.40 13.69
N VAL A 248 -14.63 10.77 12.55
CA VAL A 248 -14.72 12.11 11.97
C VAL A 248 -15.85 12.26 10.95
N PHE A 249 -16.00 11.30 10.05
CA PHE A 249 -16.95 11.38 8.93
C PHE A 249 -18.23 10.56 9.14
N GLY A 250 -18.29 9.72 10.18
CA GLY A 250 -19.44 8.86 10.43
C GLY A 250 -19.40 7.53 9.68
N LEU A 251 -20.45 6.71 9.85
CA LEU A 251 -20.50 5.33 9.37
C LEU A 251 -20.79 5.22 7.86
N GLU A 252 -21.62 6.11 7.33
CA GLU A 252 -22.11 6.02 5.94
C GLU A 252 -21.09 6.49 4.91
N ASP A 253 -20.11 7.28 5.37
CA ASP A 253 -19.11 7.94 4.52
C ASP A 253 -17.77 7.22 4.48
N VAL A 254 -17.58 6.14 5.24
CA VAL A 254 -16.35 5.35 5.23
C VAL A 254 -16.61 3.98 4.62
N VAL A 255 -16.09 3.78 3.42
CA VAL A 255 -16.27 2.58 2.61
C VAL A 255 -14.98 1.78 2.57
N ILE A 256 -15.07 0.45 2.62
CA ILE A 256 -13.92 -0.45 2.55
C ILE A 256 -14.02 -1.29 1.27
N LEU A 257 -12.99 -1.23 0.44
CA LEU A 257 -12.86 -2.03 -0.77
C LEU A 257 -12.17 -3.35 -0.46
N ASN A 258 -12.83 -4.48 -0.72
CA ASN A 258 -12.26 -5.79 -0.48
C ASN A 258 -11.42 -6.26 -1.68
N HIS A 259 -10.08 -6.29 -1.56
CA HIS A 259 -9.21 -6.80 -2.63
C HIS A 259 -9.44 -8.28 -2.99
N HIS A 260 -10.17 -9.01 -2.13
CA HIS A 260 -10.38 -10.45 -2.22
C HIS A 260 -11.85 -10.85 -2.48
N ASP A 261 -12.66 -9.98 -3.10
CA ASP A 261 -14.04 -10.30 -3.53
C ASP A 261 -14.10 -11.60 -4.36
N VAL A 262 -14.94 -12.56 -3.96
CA VAL A 262 -15.12 -13.87 -4.64
C VAL A 262 -15.66 -13.78 -6.03
N ASN A 263 -16.37 -12.70 -6.36
CA ASN A 263 -16.79 -12.45 -7.74
C ASN A 263 -15.58 -12.09 -8.62
N LYS A 264 -14.38 -12.05 -8.04
CA LYS A 264 -13.10 -11.68 -8.66
C LYS A 264 -13.19 -10.33 -9.34
N ARG A 265 -14.09 -9.45 -8.86
CA ARG A 265 -14.09 -8.06 -9.30
C ARG A 265 -12.79 -7.45 -8.80
N ASN A 266 -11.94 -7.13 -9.76
CA ASN A 266 -10.72 -6.39 -9.51
C ASN A 266 -11.06 -5.14 -8.67
N ILE A 267 -10.21 -4.82 -7.70
CA ILE A 267 -10.31 -3.64 -6.83
C ILE A 267 -10.63 -2.35 -7.61
N LEU A 268 -10.15 -2.25 -8.84
CA LEU A 268 -10.44 -1.13 -9.73
C LEU A 268 -11.92 -1.03 -10.11
N LEU A 269 -12.56 -2.16 -10.43
CA LEU A 269 -14.01 -2.17 -10.70
C LEU A 269 -14.79 -1.81 -9.45
N GLN A 270 -14.38 -2.28 -8.28
CA GLN A 270 -15.04 -1.92 -7.02
C GLN A 270 -14.94 -0.41 -6.76
N PHE A 271 -13.74 0.16 -6.89
CA PHE A 271 -13.55 1.60 -6.75
C PHE A 271 -14.42 2.38 -7.75
N MET A 272 -14.29 2.08 -9.04
CA MET A 272 -14.90 2.89 -10.10
C MET A 272 -16.41 2.68 -10.26
N CYS A 273 -16.94 1.51 -9.89
CA CYS A 273 -18.36 1.21 -10.04
C CYS A 273 -19.14 1.36 -8.74
N ASP A 274 -18.53 1.09 -7.60
CA ASP A 274 -19.25 1.00 -6.32
C ASP A 274 -18.92 2.17 -5.39
N ALA A 275 -17.67 2.67 -5.39
CA ALA A 275 -17.30 3.83 -4.57
C ALA A 275 -17.62 5.18 -5.23
N LEU A 276 -17.68 5.22 -6.57
CA LEU A 276 -18.02 6.40 -7.37
C LEU A 276 -19.45 6.30 -7.92
N PRO A 277 -20.49 6.77 -7.20
CA PRO A 277 -21.89 6.47 -7.51
C PRO A 277 -22.34 6.97 -8.90
N SER A 278 -21.76 8.05 -9.40
CA SER A 278 -22.10 8.67 -10.69
C SER A 278 -21.13 8.34 -11.84
N ALA A 279 -20.10 7.51 -11.61
CA ALA A 279 -19.08 7.16 -12.61
C ALA A 279 -19.54 6.09 -13.62
N HIS A 280 -20.75 6.24 -14.16
CA HIS A 280 -21.39 5.21 -14.98
C HIS A 280 -20.65 4.93 -16.29
N LYS A 281 -20.15 5.96 -16.98
CA LYS A 281 -19.44 5.78 -18.27
C LYS A 281 -18.09 5.12 -18.03
N THR A 282 -17.37 5.55 -17.01
CA THR A 282 -16.08 5.00 -16.61
C THR A 282 -16.22 3.54 -16.19
N CYS A 283 -17.20 3.23 -15.33
CA CYS A 283 -17.51 1.86 -14.93
C CYS A 283 -17.88 0.98 -16.14
N ALA A 284 -18.73 1.46 -17.06
CA ALA A 284 -19.11 0.71 -18.25
C ALA A 284 -17.93 0.45 -19.19
N ALA A 285 -17.01 1.42 -19.34
CA ALA A 285 -15.79 1.26 -20.12
C ALA A 285 -14.86 0.22 -19.51
N LEU A 286 -14.68 0.24 -18.17
CA LEU A 286 -13.84 -0.72 -17.45
C LEU A 286 -14.39 -2.14 -17.51
N LYS A 287 -15.72 -2.33 -17.41
CA LYS A 287 -16.36 -3.65 -17.56
C LYS A 287 -16.09 -4.28 -18.94
N LYS A 288 -15.90 -3.45 -19.98
CA LYS A 288 -15.57 -3.92 -21.34
C LYS A 288 -14.07 -4.17 -21.55
N ALA A 289 -13.21 -3.64 -20.68
CA ALA A 289 -11.77 -3.80 -20.79
C ALA A 289 -11.37 -5.24 -20.41
N ARG A 290 -11.12 -6.09 -21.41
CA ARG A 290 -10.74 -7.51 -21.25
C ARG A 290 -9.44 -7.74 -20.47
N ASN A 291 -8.62 -6.70 -20.27
CA ASN A 291 -7.28 -6.77 -19.68
C ASN A 291 -7.07 -5.65 -18.65
N LEU A 292 -7.84 -5.65 -17.56
CA LEU A 292 -7.46 -4.90 -16.35
C LEU A 292 -6.29 -5.64 -15.69
N HIS A 293 -5.10 -5.52 -16.27
CA HIS A 293 -3.89 -6.06 -15.66
C HIS A 293 -3.70 -5.40 -14.31
N SER A 294 -3.75 -6.18 -13.23
CA SER A 294 -3.15 -5.75 -11.99
C SER A 294 -1.64 -5.67 -12.25
N TYR A 295 -1.06 -4.50 -12.07
CA TYR A 295 0.39 -4.37 -12.13
C TYR A 295 0.96 -5.30 -11.07
N ARG A 296 1.80 -6.25 -11.48
CA ARG A 296 2.58 -7.03 -10.54
C ARG A 296 3.61 -6.07 -9.94
N SER A 297 3.44 -5.80 -8.64
CA SER A 297 4.43 -5.12 -7.81
C SER A 297 5.83 -5.65 -8.14
N LEU A 298 6.77 -4.74 -8.38
CA LEU A 298 8.21 -4.99 -8.60
C LEU A 298 8.85 -5.55 -7.31
N SER A 299 8.35 -6.68 -6.83
CA SER A 299 8.58 -7.21 -5.48
C SER A 299 9.92 -7.92 -5.29
N HIS A 300 10.91 -7.63 -6.14
CA HIS A 300 12.20 -8.31 -6.20
C HIS A 300 13.35 -7.49 -5.59
N THR A 301 13.08 -6.24 -5.20
CA THR A 301 14.09 -5.30 -4.70
C THR A 301 14.71 -5.73 -3.37
N VAL A 302 13.94 -6.28 -2.43
CA VAL A 302 14.48 -6.73 -1.13
C VAL A 302 15.45 -7.91 -1.29
N ALA A 303 15.22 -8.81 -2.25
CA ALA A 303 16.16 -9.91 -2.50
C ALA A 303 17.55 -9.39 -2.91
N TYR A 304 17.60 -8.35 -3.75
CA TYR A 304 18.86 -7.70 -4.10
C TYR A 304 19.50 -6.99 -2.89
N GLU A 305 18.71 -6.44 -1.96
CA GLU A 305 19.24 -5.86 -0.71
C GLU A 305 19.91 -6.90 0.17
N LEU A 306 19.23 -8.04 0.40
CA LEU A 306 19.77 -9.16 1.17
C LEU A 306 21.10 -9.64 0.58
N ILE A 307 21.16 -9.80 -0.75
CA ILE A 307 22.41 -10.14 -1.46
C ILE A 307 23.48 -9.07 -1.31
N THR A 308 23.10 -7.80 -1.42
CA THR A 308 24.03 -6.67 -1.29
C THR A 308 24.65 -6.61 0.10
N GLN A 309 23.84 -6.81 1.14
CA GLN A 309 24.30 -6.82 2.52
C GLN A 309 25.26 -7.99 2.77
N ARG A 310 24.85 -9.21 2.40
CA ARG A 310 25.70 -10.39 2.60
C ARG A 310 27.00 -10.34 1.80
N ALA A 311 26.97 -9.79 0.59
CA ALA A 311 28.18 -9.58 -0.20
C ALA A 311 29.14 -8.63 0.53
N TYR A 312 28.65 -7.55 1.13
CA TYR A 312 29.48 -6.66 1.93
C TYR A 312 30.09 -7.36 3.15
N GLU A 313 29.32 -8.19 3.85
CA GLU A 313 29.80 -8.98 4.99
C GLU A 313 30.90 -10.00 4.62
N LEU A 314 30.78 -10.65 3.46
CA LEU A 314 31.70 -11.72 3.04
C LEU A 314 32.97 -11.21 2.34
N TYR A 315 32.94 -10.00 1.77
CA TYR A 315 34.00 -9.46 0.92
C TYR A 315 34.52 -8.13 1.49
N PRO A 316 35.54 -8.15 2.36
CA PRO A 316 36.11 -6.94 2.97
C PRO A 316 36.55 -5.87 1.96
N GLU A 317 36.93 -6.27 0.74
CA GLU A 317 37.26 -5.35 -0.36
C GLU A 317 36.10 -4.45 -0.82
N LEU A 318 34.87 -4.74 -0.39
CA LEU A 318 33.69 -3.91 -0.66
C LEU A 318 33.45 -2.82 0.39
N ALA A 319 34.27 -2.73 1.44
CA ALA A 319 34.09 -1.79 2.55
C ALA A 319 33.88 -0.33 2.09
N ASP A 320 34.64 0.11 1.07
CA ASP A 320 34.57 1.48 0.55
C ASP A 320 33.47 1.71 -0.52
N VAL A 321 32.78 0.64 -0.94
CA VAL A 321 31.77 0.74 -2.01
C VAL A 321 30.44 1.13 -1.39
N LYS A 322 30.00 2.38 -1.58
CA LYS A 322 28.65 2.82 -1.15
C LYS A 322 27.56 1.78 -1.44
N ARG A 323 26.76 1.43 -0.44
CA ARG A 323 25.72 0.37 -0.52
C ARG A 323 24.82 0.50 -1.75
N ARG A 324 24.35 1.72 -2.07
CA ARG A 324 23.53 1.96 -3.28
C ARG A 324 24.24 1.57 -4.58
N LYS A 325 25.55 1.79 -4.68
CA LYS A 325 26.34 1.43 -5.87
C LYS A 325 26.49 -0.08 -5.97
N LEU A 326 26.73 -0.77 -4.84
CA LEU A 326 26.74 -2.23 -4.81
C LEU A 326 25.37 -2.80 -5.15
N PHE A 327 24.29 -2.26 -4.59
CA PHE A 327 22.91 -2.65 -4.89
C PHE A 327 22.58 -2.56 -6.38
N LEU A 328 22.85 -1.41 -7.02
CA LEU A 328 22.62 -1.24 -8.45
C LEU A 328 23.44 -2.25 -9.26
N HIS A 329 24.67 -2.55 -8.82
CA HIS A 329 25.51 -3.53 -9.47
C HIS A 329 24.98 -4.96 -9.33
N VAL A 330 24.59 -5.36 -8.12
CA VAL A 330 23.96 -6.66 -7.82
C VAL A 330 22.66 -6.80 -8.62
N LYS A 331 21.88 -5.74 -8.76
CA LYS A 331 20.66 -5.69 -9.58
C LYS A 331 20.95 -5.84 -11.07
N GLU A 332 21.98 -5.17 -11.61
CA GLU A 332 22.39 -5.31 -13.01
C GLU A 332 22.87 -6.74 -13.33
N VAL A 333 23.78 -7.27 -12.51
CA VAL A 333 24.26 -8.66 -12.62
C VAL A 333 23.07 -9.62 -12.46
N GLY A 334 22.19 -9.28 -11.52
CA GLY A 334 20.78 -9.68 -11.37
C GLY A 334 20.09 -10.09 -12.64
N TYR A 335 19.72 -9.04 -13.36
CA TYR A 335 18.97 -9.15 -14.58
C TYR A 335 19.74 -9.88 -15.69
N ALA A 336 21.06 -9.69 -15.78
CA ALA A 336 21.86 -10.33 -16.82
C ALA A 336 21.93 -11.86 -16.63
N ALA A 337 22.14 -12.33 -15.40
CA ALA A 337 22.17 -13.76 -15.08
C ALA A 337 20.78 -14.39 -15.23
N MET A 338 19.73 -13.71 -14.74
CA MET A 338 18.33 -14.10 -14.97
C MET A 338 18.04 -14.26 -16.47
N HIS A 339 18.36 -13.25 -17.28
CA HIS A 339 18.11 -13.29 -18.72
C HIS A 339 18.86 -14.45 -19.38
N THR A 340 20.10 -14.72 -18.95
CA THR A 340 20.90 -15.84 -19.45
C THR A 340 20.26 -17.20 -19.09
N GLN A 341 19.84 -17.39 -17.84
CA GLN A 341 19.17 -18.61 -17.40
C GLN A 341 17.84 -18.78 -18.13
N TYR A 342 17.03 -17.72 -18.21
CA TYR A 342 15.77 -17.70 -18.94
C TYR A 342 15.90 -18.10 -20.41
N MET A 343 17.00 -17.69 -21.07
CA MET A 343 17.29 -18.08 -22.45
C MET A 343 17.76 -19.53 -22.57
N LYS A 344 18.48 -20.08 -21.58
CA LYS A 344 18.89 -21.50 -21.53
C LYS A 344 17.73 -22.46 -21.29
N CYS A 345 16.67 -22.02 -20.61
CA CYS A 345 15.49 -22.82 -20.28
C CYS A 345 14.70 -23.32 -21.50
N GLY A 346 14.89 -22.70 -22.67
CA GLY A 346 14.32 -23.15 -23.94
C GLY A 346 13.82 -21.97 -24.77
N LYS A 347 14.48 -21.70 -25.90
CA LYS A 347 13.93 -20.83 -26.94
C LYS A 347 12.64 -21.47 -27.49
N GLY A 348 11.61 -20.65 -27.68
CA GLY A 348 10.32 -21.08 -28.26
C GLY A 348 9.23 -21.50 -27.26
N LEU A 349 9.57 -21.72 -25.98
CA LEU A 349 8.56 -21.97 -24.93
C LEU A 349 7.83 -20.69 -24.55
N SER A 350 6.54 -20.78 -24.21
CA SER A 350 5.81 -19.67 -23.61
C SER A 350 6.45 -19.25 -22.28
N ARG A 351 6.13 -18.04 -21.79
CA ARG A 351 6.68 -17.52 -20.52
C ARG A 351 6.34 -18.42 -19.34
N GLU A 352 5.16 -19.02 -19.33
CA GLU A 352 4.64 -19.86 -18.26
C GLU A 352 5.27 -21.26 -18.26
N GLU A 353 5.42 -21.86 -19.45
CA GLU A 353 6.16 -23.12 -19.62
C GLU A 353 7.62 -22.97 -19.22
N ARG A 354 8.27 -21.85 -19.57
CA ARG A 354 9.64 -21.55 -19.12
C ARG A 354 9.74 -21.44 -17.61
N ARG A 355 8.80 -20.74 -16.97
CA ARG A 355 8.76 -20.61 -15.51
C ARG A 355 8.62 -21.96 -14.83
N ARG A 356 7.69 -22.80 -15.29
CA ARG A 356 7.49 -24.14 -14.76
C ARG A 356 8.73 -25.01 -14.96
N LYS A 357 9.30 -25.02 -16.17
CA LYS A 357 10.47 -25.84 -16.50
C LYS A 357 11.71 -25.46 -15.71
N CYS A 358 11.88 -24.17 -15.40
CA CYS A 358 13.03 -23.67 -14.65
C CYS A 358 12.75 -23.36 -13.19
N ASN A 359 11.59 -23.78 -12.67
CA ASN A 359 11.17 -23.53 -11.31
C ASN A 359 11.31 -22.05 -10.91
N MET A 360 11.02 -21.14 -11.85
CA MET A 360 11.16 -19.71 -11.66
C MET A 360 9.84 -19.13 -11.15
N ASN A 361 9.80 -18.81 -9.86
CA ASN A 361 8.61 -18.22 -9.21
C ASN A 361 8.50 -16.70 -9.43
N GLY A 362 9.24 -16.16 -10.41
CA GLY A 362 9.39 -14.72 -10.65
C GLY A 362 10.50 -14.08 -9.81
N ILE A 363 10.94 -14.72 -8.72
CA ILE A 363 12.18 -14.40 -8.01
C ILE A 363 13.25 -15.35 -8.53
N ASP A 364 14.28 -14.82 -9.20
CA ASP A 364 15.28 -15.61 -9.94
C ASP A 364 16.51 -15.94 -9.10
N PHE A 365 16.29 -16.19 -7.82
CA PHE A 365 17.31 -16.61 -6.87
C PHE A 365 16.90 -17.92 -6.19
N PRO A 366 17.85 -18.75 -5.74
CA PRO A 366 17.54 -19.83 -4.82
C PRO A 366 16.78 -19.25 -3.63
N LEU A 367 15.74 -19.94 -3.18
CA LEU A 367 14.90 -19.50 -2.07
C LEU A 367 15.08 -20.44 -0.89
N VAL A 368 15.22 -19.85 0.29
CA VAL A 368 15.14 -20.55 1.57
C VAL A 368 13.84 -20.14 2.25
N CYS A 369 13.09 -21.15 2.69
CA CYS A 369 11.86 -20.97 3.45
C CYS A 369 12.19 -21.29 4.90
N ASP A 370 12.58 -20.27 5.64
CA ASP A 370 13.03 -20.29 7.03
C ASP A 370 11.90 -19.97 8.02
N MET A 371 10.65 -19.93 7.55
CA MET A 371 9.51 -19.71 8.42
C MET A 371 9.24 -20.96 9.24
N ASP A 372 9.45 -20.85 10.55
CA ASP A 372 9.06 -21.89 11.50
C ASP A 372 7.53 -22.10 11.44
N GLY A 373 7.08 -23.33 11.67
CA GLY A 373 5.66 -23.67 11.70
C GLY A 373 4.87 -22.84 12.72
N ASP A 374 5.53 -22.40 13.80
CA ASP A 374 4.96 -21.49 14.79
C ASP A 374 4.69 -20.09 14.19
N VAL A 375 5.60 -19.55 13.38
CA VAL A 375 5.44 -18.24 12.72
C VAL A 375 4.34 -18.30 11.67
N GLU A 376 4.29 -19.36 10.86
CA GLU A 376 3.20 -19.59 9.89
C GLU A 376 1.84 -19.63 10.59
N THR A 377 1.76 -20.39 11.69
CA THR A 377 0.54 -20.53 12.50
C THR A 377 0.10 -19.20 13.11
N LEU A 378 1.03 -18.43 13.68
CA LEU A 378 0.75 -17.10 14.23
C LEU A 378 0.27 -16.14 13.13
N LEU A 379 0.89 -16.16 11.96
CA LEU A 379 0.52 -15.31 10.83
C LEU A 379 -0.87 -15.65 10.30
N LEU A 380 -1.19 -16.94 10.16
CA LEU A 380 -2.52 -17.40 9.77
C LEU A 380 -3.57 -17.01 10.82
N ASN A 381 -3.30 -17.20 12.11
CA ASN A 381 -4.22 -16.83 13.18
C ASN A 381 -4.50 -15.33 13.23
N ARG A 382 -3.47 -14.48 13.07
CA ARG A 382 -3.67 -13.03 12.96
C ARG A 382 -4.47 -12.66 11.70
N THR A 383 -4.20 -13.34 10.57
CA THR A 383 -4.99 -13.13 9.35
C THR A 383 -6.47 -13.45 9.59
N LYS A 384 -6.78 -14.60 10.17
CA LYS A 384 -8.17 -15.00 10.51
C LYS A 384 -8.83 -13.97 11.43
N LYS A 385 -8.15 -13.56 12.50
CA LYS A 385 -8.65 -12.55 13.43
C LYS A 385 -9.07 -11.27 12.69
N TYR A 386 -8.19 -10.69 11.89
CA TYR A 386 -8.49 -9.44 11.19
C TYR A 386 -9.51 -9.59 10.08
N GLU A 387 -9.55 -10.76 9.41
CA GLU A 387 -10.61 -11.07 8.44
C GLU A 387 -11.99 -11.03 9.12
N GLU A 388 -12.14 -11.66 10.29
CA GLU A 388 -13.39 -11.61 11.06
C GLU A 388 -13.74 -10.19 11.52
N GLU A 389 -12.76 -9.42 12.02
CA GLU A 389 -13.00 -8.03 12.44
C GLU A 389 -13.45 -7.14 11.27
N VAL A 390 -12.83 -7.27 10.09
CA VAL A 390 -13.19 -6.50 8.89
C VAL A 390 -14.56 -6.90 8.35
N LYS A 391 -14.94 -8.18 8.39
CA LYS A 391 -16.28 -8.65 7.97
C LYS A 391 -17.42 -7.96 8.72
N GLN A 392 -17.20 -7.60 9.98
CA GLN A 392 -18.21 -6.95 10.81
C GLN A 392 -18.37 -5.45 10.51
N LEU A 393 -17.50 -4.86 9.68
CA LEU A 393 -17.56 -3.42 9.42
C LEU A 393 -18.71 -3.06 8.45
N PRO A 394 -19.56 -2.08 8.78
CA PRO A 394 -20.71 -1.70 7.95
C PRO A 394 -20.33 -1.15 6.57
N GLY A 395 -19.16 -0.51 6.44
CA GLY A 395 -18.67 0.04 5.18
C GLY A 395 -18.03 -0.97 4.21
N LEU A 396 -17.94 -2.25 4.58
CA LEU A 396 -17.30 -3.27 3.74
C LEU A 396 -18.13 -3.60 2.51
N LEU A 397 -17.59 -3.28 1.34
CA LEU A 397 -18.15 -3.69 0.05
C LEU A 397 -17.85 -5.16 -0.21
N HIS A 398 -18.84 -5.87 -0.76
CA HIS A 398 -18.73 -7.26 -1.20
C HIS A 398 -18.16 -8.16 -0.11
N ARG A 399 -18.97 -8.33 0.94
CA ARG A 399 -18.69 -9.23 2.07
C ARG A 399 -18.59 -10.69 1.61
N ASP A 400 -19.27 -11.01 0.52
CA ASP A 400 -19.17 -12.30 -0.15
C ASP A 400 -17.71 -12.50 -0.54
N GLY A 401 -17.10 -13.57 -0.04
CA GLY A 401 -15.70 -13.91 -0.33
C GLY A 401 -14.68 -13.74 0.76
N MET A 402 -15.15 -13.41 1.95
CA MET A 402 -14.38 -13.55 3.16
C MET A 402 -14.80 -14.84 3.89
N SER A 403 -14.71 -16.01 3.24
CA SER A 403 -14.89 -17.29 3.96
C SER A 403 -13.58 -17.74 4.60
N THR A 404 -13.67 -18.41 5.76
CA THR A 404 -12.48 -18.94 6.43
C THR A 404 -11.73 -19.94 5.54
N LEU A 405 -12.46 -20.75 4.77
CA LEU A 405 -11.87 -21.71 3.84
C LEU A 405 -11.07 -21.02 2.73
N GLU A 406 -11.63 -20.02 2.05
CA GLU A 406 -10.92 -19.30 0.98
C GLU A 406 -9.70 -18.52 1.49
N LEU A 407 -9.77 -18.01 2.72
CA LEU A 407 -8.63 -17.41 3.40
C LEU A 407 -7.53 -18.44 3.64
N GLU A 408 -7.87 -19.61 4.17
CA GLU A 408 -6.92 -20.70 4.43
C GLU A 408 -6.30 -21.23 3.12
N GLU A 409 -7.11 -21.42 2.07
CA GLU A 409 -6.64 -21.83 0.74
C GLU A 409 -5.69 -20.80 0.13
N SER A 410 -6.02 -19.52 0.25
CA SER A 410 -5.15 -18.42 -0.19
C SER A 410 -3.84 -18.38 0.57
N PHE A 411 -3.87 -18.58 1.89
CA PHE A 411 -2.67 -18.64 2.70
C PHE A 411 -1.81 -19.86 2.33
N ALA A 412 -2.42 -21.04 2.22
CA ALA A 412 -1.75 -22.26 1.79
C ALA A 412 -1.14 -22.11 0.39
N SER A 413 -1.84 -21.45 -0.53
CA SER A 413 -1.33 -21.12 -1.86
C SER A 413 -0.12 -20.17 -1.79
N ALA A 414 -0.13 -19.19 -0.90
CA ALA A 414 1.00 -18.30 -0.65
C ALA A 414 2.22 -19.07 -0.12
N VAL A 415 2.03 -19.97 0.85
CA VAL A 415 3.09 -20.87 1.37
C VAL A 415 3.64 -21.76 0.24
N GLN A 416 2.77 -22.47 -0.48
CA GLN A 416 3.16 -23.38 -1.56
C GLN A 416 3.91 -22.68 -2.70
N SER A 417 3.50 -21.45 -3.03
CA SER A 417 4.16 -20.62 -4.04
C SER A 417 5.46 -19.98 -3.56
N LYS A 418 5.89 -20.26 -2.32
CA LYS A 418 7.08 -19.71 -1.68
C LYS A 418 7.02 -18.18 -1.54
N THR A 419 5.82 -17.62 -1.40
CA THR A 419 5.60 -16.17 -1.33
C THR A 419 6.29 -15.55 -0.11
N PHE A 420 6.41 -16.32 0.97
CA PHE A 420 7.03 -15.91 2.23
C PHE A 420 8.52 -16.26 2.35
N CYS A 421 9.08 -16.96 1.37
CA CYS A 421 10.47 -17.39 1.42
C CYS A 421 11.40 -16.23 1.03
N SER A 422 12.60 -16.25 1.62
CA SER A 422 13.65 -15.27 1.32
C SER A 422 14.63 -15.85 0.32
N VAL A 423 15.47 -14.98 -0.28
CA VAL A 423 16.58 -15.46 -1.11
C VAL A 423 17.59 -16.19 -0.23
N ASP A 424 18.02 -17.37 -0.66
CA ASP A 424 19.21 -18.04 -0.12
C ASP A 424 20.44 -17.28 -0.62
N VAL A 425 20.91 -16.37 0.22
CA VAL A 425 21.95 -15.43 -0.17
C VAL A 425 23.29 -16.11 -0.36
N ASP A 426 23.61 -17.09 0.49
CA ASP A 426 24.86 -17.83 0.41
C ASP A 426 24.89 -18.67 -0.87
N GLU A 427 23.80 -19.35 -1.22
CA GLU A 427 23.72 -20.09 -2.49
C GLU A 427 23.75 -19.16 -3.70
N ALA A 428 23.06 -18.02 -3.63
CA ALA A 428 23.13 -17.00 -4.68
C ALA A 428 24.57 -16.56 -4.92
N LEU A 429 25.34 -16.27 -3.87
CA LEU A 429 26.74 -15.82 -3.95
C LEU A 429 27.73 -16.93 -4.32
N ARG A 430 27.57 -18.16 -3.84
CA ARG A 430 28.43 -19.31 -4.20
C ARG A 430 28.37 -19.65 -5.69
N GLY A 431 27.25 -19.36 -6.34
CA GLY A 431 27.03 -19.66 -7.75
C GLY A 431 27.82 -18.77 -8.73
N PHE A 432 27.26 -18.60 -9.92
CA PHE A 432 27.80 -17.75 -10.99
C PHE A 432 28.03 -16.28 -10.54
N TRP A 433 27.34 -15.85 -9.50
CA TRP A 433 27.20 -14.46 -9.09
C TRP A 433 28.38 -13.93 -8.30
N GLY A 434 28.87 -14.64 -7.27
CA GLY A 434 30.04 -14.21 -6.50
C GLY A 434 31.27 -14.07 -7.42
N ASN A 435 31.44 -15.02 -8.34
CA ASN A 435 32.47 -14.95 -9.36
C ASN A 435 32.33 -13.75 -10.32
N ALA A 436 31.11 -13.38 -10.71
CA ALA A 436 30.86 -12.23 -11.60
C ALA A 436 31.05 -10.88 -10.89
N LEU A 437 30.58 -10.77 -9.64
CA LEU A 437 30.77 -9.62 -8.75
C LEU A 437 32.26 -9.34 -8.53
N LEU A 438 33.02 -10.36 -8.12
CA LEU A 438 34.45 -10.24 -7.83
C LEU A 438 35.27 -9.91 -9.08
N ARG A 439 35.02 -10.58 -10.22
CA ARG A 439 35.79 -10.33 -11.46
C ARG A 439 35.60 -8.92 -12.00
N ARG A 440 34.41 -8.31 -11.85
CA ARG A 440 34.15 -6.95 -12.36
C ARG A 440 34.75 -5.88 -11.46
N GLN A 441 34.84 -6.12 -10.15
CA GLN A 441 35.59 -5.25 -9.24
C GLN A 441 37.11 -5.38 -9.42
N GLN A 442 37.63 -6.62 -9.50
CA GLN A 442 39.06 -6.85 -9.76
C GLN A 442 39.55 -6.12 -11.03
N ARG A 443 38.76 -6.12 -12.12
CA ARG A 443 39.12 -5.36 -13.34
C ARG A 443 39.12 -3.85 -13.12
N LYS A 444 38.19 -3.31 -12.32
CA LYS A 444 38.16 -1.86 -12.00
C LYS A 444 39.36 -1.46 -11.15
N TRP A 445 39.72 -2.28 -10.18
CA TRP A 445 40.89 -2.06 -9.33
C TRP A 445 42.19 -2.13 -10.16
N GLN A 446 42.31 -3.14 -11.02
CA GLN A 446 43.44 -3.25 -11.95
C GLN A 446 43.53 -2.04 -12.90
N SER A 447 42.41 -1.49 -13.36
CA SER A 447 42.41 -0.28 -14.21
C SER A 447 42.68 1.03 -13.49
N GLN A 448 42.65 1.06 -12.14
CA GLN A 448 43.00 2.22 -11.34
C GLN A 448 44.47 2.20 -10.87
N LEU A 449 45.14 1.05 -11.01
CA LEU A 449 46.55 0.84 -10.68
C LEU A 449 47.49 1.00 -11.89
N VAL A 450 46.92 1.13 -13.09
CA VAL A 450 47.61 1.46 -14.36
C VAL A 450 47.29 2.90 -14.69
#